data_AF-A0A4Q0IH39-F1
#
_entry.id   AF-A0A4Q0IH39-F1
#
_cell.length_a   1.000
_cell.length_b   1.000
_cell.length_c   1.000
_cell.angle_alpha   90.00
_cell.angle_beta   90.00
_cell.angle_gamma   90.00
#
_symmetry.space_group_name_H-M   'P 1'
#
loop_
_entity.id
_entity.type
_entity.pdbx_description
1 polymer ?
#
loop_
_entity_poly.entity_id
_entity_poly.type
_entity_poly.pdbx_seq_one_letter_code
_entity_poly.pdbx_strand_id
1 'polypeptide(L)'
;MCVHPKTKAKLRARLKELTSSSNGWGHEKRKEKLTYAIRGWVNYFRLAEMRTFLRDTDEWLRSRIRMCIWKCWKRVRTRFKNLQRCGIPKWQAWQWANTRKGYWRTVHCPILTRAISMENLKRAHYPTLTEYYEKLHPR
;
A
#
# COMPACT_ATOMS: atom_id res chain seq x y z
N MET A 1 -15.11 17.09 15.44
CA MET A 1 -13.88 16.98 16.26
C MET A 1 -12.75 16.43 15.39
N CYS A 2 -11.62 17.13 15.27
CA CYS A 2 -10.49 16.70 14.43
C CYS A 2 -9.43 15.96 15.25
N VAL A 3 -8.81 14.93 14.67
CA VAL A 3 -7.72 14.18 15.33
C VAL A 3 -6.45 15.02 15.43
N HIS A 4 -5.84 15.04 16.62
CA HIS A 4 -4.60 15.77 16.91
C HIS A 4 -3.43 15.32 16.00
N PRO A 5 -2.58 16.25 15.49
CA PRO A 5 -1.47 15.93 14.58
C PRO A 5 -0.50 14.86 15.10
N LYS A 6 -0.21 14.87 16.40
CA LYS A 6 0.66 13.86 17.04
C LYS A 6 0.14 12.43 16.85
N THR A 7 -1.17 12.23 16.94
CA THR A 7 -1.77 10.91 16.78
C THR A 7 -1.80 10.46 15.31
N LYS A 8 -2.05 11.40 14.40
CA LYS A 8 -1.93 11.18 12.95
C LYS A 8 -0.51 10.72 12.57
N ALA A 9 0.51 11.38 13.13
CA ALA A 9 1.91 11.00 12.92
C ALA A 9 2.23 9.61 13.49
N LYS A 10 1.71 9.27 14.68
CA LYS A 10 1.86 7.93 15.28
C LYS A 10 1.28 6.83 14.38
N LEU A 11 0.10 7.04 13.77
CA LEU A 11 -0.47 6.07 12.82
C LEU A 11 0.47 5.86 11.63
N ARG A 12 0.93 6.94 10.99
CA ARG A 12 1.84 6.84 9.84
C ARG A 12 3.14 6.14 10.21
N ALA A 13 3.72 6.45 11.37
CA ALA A 13 4.92 5.76 11.86
C ALA A 13 4.67 4.25 12.03
N ARG A 14 3.56 3.88 12.67
CA ARG A 14 3.20 2.47 12.85
C ARG A 14 3.01 1.74 11.51
N LEU A 15 2.29 2.33 10.57
CA LEU A 15 2.12 1.78 9.22
C LEU A 15 3.46 1.68 8.46
N LYS A 16 4.37 2.63 8.67
CA LYS A 16 5.74 2.59 8.10
C LYS A 16 6.50 1.37 8.61
N GLU A 17 6.45 1.09 9.90
CA GLU A 17 7.10 -0.08 10.51
C GLU A 17 6.54 -1.39 9.96
N LEU A 18 5.21 -1.52 9.89
CA LEU A 18 4.54 -2.73 9.38
C LEU A 18 4.86 -2.99 7.90
N THR A 19 5.04 -1.92 7.13
CA THR A 19 5.48 -1.97 5.72
C THR A 19 7.00 -1.91 5.55
N SER A 20 7.79 -2.02 6.61
CA SER A 20 9.24 -2.07 6.48
C SER A 20 9.68 -3.35 5.76
N SER A 21 10.77 -3.26 5.00
CA SER A 21 11.41 -4.42 4.37
C SER A 21 12.33 -5.20 5.31
N SER A 22 12.64 -4.65 6.50
CA SER A 22 13.57 -5.27 7.46
C SER A 22 12.94 -6.33 8.35
N ASN A 23 11.60 -6.47 8.36
CA ASN A 23 10.90 -7.38 9.27
C ASN A 23 10.83 -8.84 8.80
N GLY A 24 11.28 -9.15 7.58
CA GLY A 24 11.28 -10.51 7.04
C GLY A 24 9.88 -11.12 6.83
N TRP A 25 8.81 -10.33 6.90
CA TRP A 25 7.45 -10.86 6.82
C TRP A 25 6.98 -11.14 5.40
N GLY A 26 6.31 -12.29 5.24
CA GLY A 26 5.52 -12.61 4.04
C GLY A 26 4.33 -11.67 3.82
N HIS A 27 3.69 -11.77 2.66
CA HIS A 27 2.57 -10.90 2.29
C HIS A 27 1.36 -11.06 3.23
N GLU A 28 0.99 -12.29 3.60
CA GLU A 28 -0.17 -12.57 4.45
C GLU A 28 -0.03 -11.97 5.85
N LYS A 29 1.08 -12.26 6.54
CA LYS A 29 1.38 -11.67 7.86
C LYS A 29 1.36 -10.14 7.82
N ARG A 30 1.83 -9.53 6.73
CA ARG A 30 1.78 -8.07 6.57
C ARG A 30 0.35 -7.56 6.39
N LYS A 31 -0.48 -8.22 5.57
CA LYS A 31 -1.90 -7.86 5.41
C LYS A 31 -2.64 -7.95 6.74
N GLU A 32 -2.42 -9.03 7.49
CA GLU A 32 -3.04 -9.26 8.79
C GLU A 32 -2.67 -8.12 9.77
N LYS A 33 -1.38 -7.85 9.97
CA LYS A 33 -0.94 -6.79 10.91
C LYS A 33 -1.39 -5.39 10.49
N LEU A 34 -1.40 -5.09 9.19
CA LEU A 34 -1.97 -3.85 8.68
C LEU A 34 -3.46 -3.76 8.99
N THR A 35 -4.22 -4.84 8.79
CA THR A 35 -5.66 -4.90 9.06
C THR A 35 -5.94 -4.62 10.53
N TYR A 36 -5.24 -5.28 11.46
CA TYR A 36 -5.45 -5.01 12.89
C TYR A 36 -5.09 -3.58 13.28
N ALA A 37 -3.97 -3.06 12.78
CA ALA A 37 -3.55 -1.68 13.09
C ALA A 37 -4.57 -0.65 12.58
N ILE A 38 -5.07 -0.83 11.36
CA ILE A 38 -6.07 0.06 10.76
C ILE A 38 -7.39 -0.03 11.52
N ARG A 39 -7.91 -1.24 11.77
CA ARG A 39 -9.17 -1.44 12.49
C ARG A 39 -9.11 -0.84 13.89
N GLY A 40 -8.07 -1.15 14.66
CA GLY A 40 -7.92 -0.64 16.02
C GLY A 40 -7.88 0.88 16.06
N TRP A 41 -7.12 1.51 15.16
CA TRP A 41 -6.99 2.97 15.14
C TRP A 41 -8.28 3.67 14.69
N VAL A 42 -8.92 3.17 13.63
CA VAL A 42 -10.17 3.76 13.13
C VAL A 42 -11.30 3.60 14.14
N ASN A 43 -11.41 2.45 14.83
CA ASN A 43 -12.41 2.26 15.88
C ASN A 43 -12.18 3.20 17.07
N TYR A 44 -10.92 3.39 17.48
CA TYR A 44 -10.59 4.29 18.58
C TYR A 44 -10.97 5.74 18.26
N PHE A 45 -10.72 6.19 17.02
CA PHE A 45 -11.07 7.55 16.56
C PHE A 45 -12.41 7.62 15.82
N ARG A 46 -13.34 6.68 16.06
CA ARG A 46 -14.59 6.58 15.30
C ARG A 46 -15.34 7.92 15.24
N LEU A 47 -15.51 8.59 16.37
CA LEU A 47 -16.27 9.86 16.45
C LEU A 47 -15.57 11.07 15.81
N ALA A 48 -14.33 10.92 15.36
CA ALA A 48 -13.56 12.02 14.77
C ALA A 48 -13.78 12.12 13.26
N GLU A 49 -13.82 13.35 12.76
CA GLU A 49 -13.84 13.60 11.33
C GLU A 49 -12.41 13.56 10.79
N MET A 50 -12.12 12.54 9.98
CA MET A 50 -10.75 12.25 9.52
C MET A 50 -10.67 11.73 8.08
N ARG A 51 -11.74 11.89 7.30
CA ARG A 51 -11.87 11.37 5.93
C ARG A 51 -10.71 11.78 5.02
N THR A 52 -10.38 13.08 4.97
CA THR A 52 -9.27 13.61 4.17
C THR A 52 -7.93 13.02 4.61
N PHE A 53 -7.66 12.99 5.91
CA PHE A 53 -6.42 12.42 6.45
C PHE A 53 -6.26 10.93 6.14
N LEU A 54 -7.36 10.16 6.23
CA LEU A 54 -7.35 8.73 5.92
C LEU A 54 -7.09 8.50 4.44
N ARG A 55 -7.70 9.29 3.54
CA ARG A 55 -7.46 9.21 2.10
C ARG A 55 -5.99 9.43 1.75
N ASP A 56 -5.38 10.50 2.28
CA ASP A 56 -3.99 10.84 1.99
C ASP A 56 -3.03 9.77 2.56
N THR A 57 -3.36 9.26 3.75
CA THR A 57 -2.60 8.19 4.40
C THR A 57 -2.74 6.87 3.65
N ASP A 58 -3.90 6.59 3.09
CA ASP A 58 -4.15 5.39 2.28
C ASP A 58 -3.38 5.42 0.96
N GLU A 59 -3.32 6.56 0.28
CA GLU A 59 -2.49 6.72 -0.92
C GLU A 59 -0.99 6.51 -0.64
N TRP A 60 -0.51 7.11 0.45
CA TRP A 60 0.85 6.89 0.91
C TRP A 60 1.10 5.42 1.29
N LEU A 61 0.16 4.77 1.98
CA LEU A 61 0.26 3.35 2.36
C LEU A 61 0.28 2.44 1.13
N ARG A 62 -0.57 2.69 0.13
CA ARG A 62 -0.56 1.94 -1.14
C ARG A 62 0.80 2.05 -1.82
N SER A 63 1.41 3.23 -1.84
CA SER A 63 2.76 3.43 -2.39
C SER A 63 3.82 2.60 -1.65
N ARG A 64 3.71 2.50 -0.31
CA ARG A 64 4.56 1.62 0.52
C ARG A 64 4.34 0.14 0.20
N ILE A 65 3.10 -0.31 0.06
CA ILE A 65 2.77 -1.70 -0.29
C ILE A 65 3.34 -2.06 -1.67
N ARG A 66 3.18 -1.18 -2.67
CA ARG A 66 3.80 -1.35 -4.00
C ARG A 66 5.32 -1.50 -3.88
N MET A 67 5.94 -0.70 -3.01
CA MET A 67 7.39 -0.78 -2.77
C MET A 67 7.78 -2.14 -2.19
N CYS A 68 7.03 -2.65 -1.21
CA CYS A 68 7.26 -3.99 -0.65
C CYS A 68 7.17 -5.06 -1.73
N ILE A 69 6.10 -5.06 -2.53
CA ILE A 69 5.89 -6.03 -3.61
C ILE A 69 7.02 -5.95 -4.65
N TRP A 70 7.40 -4.74 -5.06
CA TRP A 70 8.47 -4.54 -6.04
C TRP A 70 9.84 -4.98 -5.52
N LYS A 71 10.13 -4.77 -4.23
CA LYS A 71 11.34 -5.31 -3.59
C LYS A 71 11.31 -6.83 -3.50
N CYS A 72 10.16 -7.44 -3.23
CA CYS A 72 9.99 -8.89 -3.25
C CYS A 72 10.25 -9.47 -4.65
N TRP A 73 9.92 -8.73 -5.72
CA TRP A 73 10.31 -9.07 -7.09
C TRP A 73 11.79 -8.69 -7.34
N LYS A 74 12.71 -9.30 -6.58
CA LYS A 74 14.14 -8.93 -6.59
C LYS A 74 14.80 -9.14 -7.95
N ARG A 75 14.51 -10.25 -8.63
CA ARG A 75 15.14 -10.64 -9.90
C ARG A 75 14.39 -10.04 -11.08
N VAL A 76 15.12 -9.58 -12.11
CA VAL A 76 14.56 -9.05 -13.37
C VAL A 76 13.56 -10.04 -13.99
N ARG A 77 13.92 -11.32 -14.08
CA ARG A 77 13.04 -12.37 -14.63
C ARG A 77 11.71 -12.45 -13.87
N THR A 78 11.74 -12.27 -12.55
CA THR A 78 10.54 -12.27 -11.70
C THR A 78 9.70 -11.01 -11.90
N ARG A 79 10.34 -9.82 -11.97
CA ARG A 79 9.65 -8.55 -12.28
C ARG A 79 8.93 -8.63 -13.61
N PHE A 80 9.64 -9.08 -14.64
CA PHE A 80 9.09 -9.24 -15.99
C PHE A 80 7.86 -10.15 -16.00
N LYS A 81 7.97 -11.37 -15.45
CA LYS A 81 6.85 -12.32 -15.37
C LYS A 81 5.65 -11.75 -14.61
N ASN A 82 5.90 -11.08 -13.48
CA ASN A 82 4.82 -10.53 -12.67
C ASN A 82 4.16 -9.30 -13.30
N LEU A 83 4.93 -8.44 -13.97
CA LEU A 83 4.38 -7.33 -14.76
C LEU A 83 3.48 -7.85 -15.88
N GLN A 84 3.88 -8.91 -16.59
CA GLN A 84 3.04 -9.55 -17.60
C GLN A 84 1.77 -10.16 -16.99
N ARG A 85 1.87 -10.82 -15.83
CA ARG A 85 0.69 -11.32 -15.09
C ARG A 85 -0.27 -10.22 -14.68
N CYS A 86 0.24 -9.01 -14.42
CA CYS A 86 -0.55 -7.82 -14.16
C CYS A 86 -1.08 -7.15 -15.44
N GLY A 87 -0.98 -7.79 -16.61
CA GLY A 87 -1.52 -7.29 -17.88
C GLY A 87 -0.65 -6.24 -18.58
N ILE A 88 0.63 -6.09 -18.19
CA ILE A 88 1.55 -5.19 -18.88
C ILE A 88 2.10 -5.86 -20.14
N PRO A 89 2.04 -5.20 -21.32
CA PRO A 89 2.59 -5.75 -22.57
C PRO A 89 4.06 -6.16 -22.44
N LYS A 90 4.45 -7.22 -23.15
CA LYS A 90 5.80 -7.81 -23.07
C LYS A 90 6.93 -6.77 -23.21
N TRP A 91 6.83 -5.88 -24.18
CA TRP A 91 7.85 -4.87 -24.46
C TRP A 91 8.00 -3.87 -23.29
N GLN A 92 6.89 -3.36 -22.74
CA GLN A 92 6.89 -2.47 -21.57
C GLN A 92 7.38 -3.20 -20.32
N ALA A 93 6.95 -4.44 -20.11
CA ALA A 93 7.36 -5.25 -18.98
C ALA A 93 8.88 -5.45 -18.98
N TRP A 94 9.49 -5.68 -20.15
CA TRP A 94 10.94 -5.85 -20.27
C TRP A 94 11.71 -4.56 -19.98
N GLN A 95 11.24 -3.44 -20.54
CA GLN A 95 11.81 -2.11 -20.31
C GLN A 95 11.83 -1.77 -18.80
N TRP A 96 10.75 -2.06 -18.08
CA TRP A 96 10.60 -1.67 -16.68
C TRP A 96 11.12 -2.68 -15.67
N ALA A 97 11.18 -3.96 -16.02
CA ALA A 97 11.83 -4.98 -15.18
C ALA A 97 13.31 -4.65 -14.92
N ASN A 98 13.98 -4.04 -15.91
CA ASN A 98 15.40 -3.66 -15.91
C ASN A 98 15.66 -2.20 -15.47
N THR A 99 14.67 -1.52 -14.89
CA THR A 99 14.85 -0.12 -14.48
C THR A 99 15.98 0.04 -13.45
N ARG A 100 16.84 1.05 -13.67
CA ARG A 100 17.87 1.49 -12.72
C ARG A 100 17.35 2.53 -11.73
N LYS A 101 16.07 2.91 -11.82
CA LYS A 101 15.46 3.89 -10.91
C LYS A 101 15.33 3.30 -9.50
N GLY A 102 15.50 4.14 -8.49
CA GLY A 102 15.28 3.77 -7.09
C GLY A 102 13.85 3.25 -6.82
N TYR A 103 13.69 2.46 -5.76
CA TYR A 103 12.42 1.82 -5.44
C TYR A 103 11.27 2.81 -5.26
N TRP A 104 11.49 3.89 -4.51
CA TRP A 104 10.46 4.92 -4.29
C TRP A 104 10.05 5.62 -5.58
N ARG A 105 11.01 5.97 -6.44
CA ARG A 105 10.70 6.56 -7.75
C ARG A 105 9.89 5.59 -8.63
N THR A 106 10.20 4.30 -8.57
CA THR A 106 9.54 3.28 -9.39
C THR A 106 8.08 3.06 -9.00
N VAL A 107 7.72 3.15 -7.71
CA VAL A 107 6.33 2.92 -7.26
C VAL A 107 5.35 4.01 -7.67
N HIS A 108 5.85 5.20 -7.99
CA HIS A 108 5.06 6.31 -8.51
C HIS A 108 5.06 6.37 -10.05
N CYS A 109 5.78 5.47 -10.73
CA CYS A 109 5.75 5.42 -12.18
C CYS A 109 4.43 4.81 -12.69
N PRO A 110 3.89 5.30 -13.83
CA PRO A 110 2.60 4.86 -14.38
C PRO A 110 2.46 3.34 -14.56
N ILE A 111 3.57 2.65 -14.85
CA ILE A 111 3.54 1.20 -15.06
C ILE A 111 3.35 0.43 -13.77
N LEU A 112 3.95 0.88 -12.66
CA LEU A 112 3.77 0.19 -11.39
C LEU A 112 2.43 0.54 -10.74
N THR A 113 1.94 1.76 -10.93
CA THR A 113 0.60 2.16 -10.50
C THR A 113 -0.50 1.44 -11.29
N ARG A 114 -0.27 1.18 -12.58
CA ARG A 114 -1.16 0.33 -13.41
C ARG A 114 -1.08 -1.14 -13.01
N ALA A 115 0.12 -1.70 -12.88
CA ALA A 115 0.29 -3.12 -12.56
C ALA A 115 -0.22 -3.45 -11.14
N ILE A 116 0.12 -2.62 -10.16
CA ILE A 116 -0.28 -2.76 -8.76
C ILE A 116 -1.27 -1.63 -8.43
N SER A 117 -2.39 -1.66 -9.15
CA SER A 117 -3.51 -0.73 -9.00
C SER A 117 -4.21 -0.91 -7.66
N MET A 118 -5.03 0.07 -7.26
CA MET A 118 -5.88 -0.05 -6.08
C MET A 118 -6.80 -1.27 -6.17
N GLU A 119 -7.37 -1.52 -7.34
CA GLU A 119 -8.22 -2.67 -7.62
C GLU A 119 -7.47 -4.00 -7.43
N ASN A 120 -6.24 -4.11 -7.97
CA ASN A 120 -5.43 -5.32 -7.80
C ASN A 120 -4.99 -5.52 -6.34
N LEU A 121 -4.72 -4.43 -5.60
CA LEU A 121 -4.44 -4.52 -4.17
C LEU A 121 -5.65 -4.99 -3.38
N LYS A 122 -6.86 -4.53 -3.72
CA LYS A 122 -8.12 -5.01 -3.11
C LYS A 122 -8.39 -6.48 -3.42
N ARG A 123 -8.22 -6.90 -4.69
CA ARG A 123 -8.30 -8.32 -5.10
C ARG A 123 -7.31 -9.19 -4.33
N ALA A 124 -6.14 -8.65 -4.00
CA ALA A 124 -5.15 -9.32 -3.17
C ALA A 124 -5.41 -9.19 -1.65
N HIS A 125 -6.57 -8.68 -1.22
CA HIS A 125 -6.99 -8.51 0.17
C HIS A 125 -6.08 -7.60 1.02
N TYR A 126 -5.48 -6.58 0.41
CA TYR A 126 -4.84 -5.51 1.20
C TYR A 126 -5.90 -4.60 1.83
N PRO A 127 -5.73 -4.20 3.11
CA PRO A 127 -6.69 -3.33 3.78
C PRO A 127 -6.59 -1.88 3.27
N THR A 128 -7.74 -1.24 3.12
CA THR A 128 -7.88 0.19 2.79
C THR A 128 -8.39 0.94 4.02
N LEU A 129 -7.74 2.04 4.41
CA LEU A 129 -8.20 2.83 5.56
C LEU A 129 -9.56 3.47 5.30
N THR A 130 -9.71 4.06 4.10
CA THR A 130 -10.91 4.80 3.70
C THR A 130 -12.15 3.90 3.68
N GLU A 131 -12.07 2.72 3.05
CA GLU A 131 -13.22 1.81 2.97
C GLU A 131 -13.69 1.34 4.35
N TYR A 132 -12.76 1.07 5.26
CA TYR A 132 -13.12 0.67 6.61
C TYR A 132 -13.80 1.80 7.39
N TYR A 133 -13.31 3.03 7.24
CA TYR A 133 -13.93 4.21 7.84
C TYR A 133 -15.31 4.51 7.28
N GLU A 134 -15.49 4.40 5.96
CA GLU A 134 -16.78 4.57 5.28
C GLU A 134 -17.79 3.52 5.70
N LYS A 135 -17.36 2.27 5.92
CA LYS A 135 -18.23 1.21 6.47
C LYS A 135 -18.77 1.53 7.87
N LEU A 136 -18.01 2.25 8.69
CA LEU A 136 -18.40 2.63 10.05
C LEU A 136 -19.24 3.92 10.11
N HIS A 137 -19.23 4.70 9.02
CA HIS A 137 -19.94 5.96 8.87
C HIS A 137 -20.75 5.93 7.56
N PRO A 138 -21.80 5.08 7.50
CA PRO A 138 -22.74 5.11 6.38
C PRO A 138 -23.36 6.51 6.30
N ARG A 139 -23.51 7.01 5.07
CA ARG A 139 -24.18 8.29 4.79
C ARG A 139 -25.67 8.18 5.04
#